data_AF-A0A2T2WPF6-F1
#
_entry.id   AF-A0A2T2WPF6-F1
#
_cell.length_a   1.000
_cell.length_b   1.000
_cell.length_c   1.000
_cell.angle_alpha   90.00
_cell.angle_beta   90.00
_cell.angle_gamma   90.00
#
_symmetry.space_group_name_H-M   'P 1'
#
loop_
_entity.id
_entity.type
_entity.pdbx_description
1 polymer ?
#
loop_
_entity_poly.entity_id
_entity_poly.type
_entity_poly.pdbx_seq_one_letter_code
_entity_poly.pdbx_strand_id
1 'polypeptide(L)'
;MMRPRRLMLLSVAALVGTIATTAAMVRLYAGPTQWPDHISAVAPVIAAPLMAGNGQPLTRWADRQALLVNPGRVPVQALGGIEQKMNGFHLGDRPVLWIASRSNRRHLTNTAGIAVVSVRVLVPAKGISPGALEALARAAHDWTRGSWNWSQGQYQVWRRRPDVESSLNRALTSDLGALFSGSGSVVIVNNHGAVLALATQSGQSLWEQHALGRAVLPPMLALATEVPAVRKALEKPHPTWSQIAQAWGAQGVWQGLQTLGVRVALPKTEVHPSTKTMRAAFSQGSYLAATPLQLAQSYLPFVSGGQMVPAFVDPARHPRGHTVKGAFVRVVQQLPSITLEGMRFRVWRPMGNYAVVIAPNERQIAILEGGWVDATVSVMQLMAEGPRVSP
;
A
#
# COMPACT_ATOMS: atom_id res chain seq x y z
N MET A 1 54.90 -35.82 67.45
CA MET A 1 53.81 -34.81 67.36
C MET A 1 54.26 -33.65 66.46
N MET A 2 53.79 -33.60 65.22
CA MET A 2 53.83 -32.42 64.34
C MET A 2 52.68 -32.51 63.34
N ARG A 3 51.93 -31.42 63.17
CA ARG A 3 50.62 -31.33 62.49
C ARG A 3 50.78 -31.16 60.96
N PRO A 4 49.96 -31.81 60.11
CA PRO A 4 49.77 -31.43 58.72
C PRO A 4 48.43 -30.68 58.56
N ARG A 5 48.46 -29.34 58.56
CA ARG A 5 47.31 -28.49 58.18
C ARG A 5 47.78 -27.22 57.48
N ARG A 6 48.34 -27.33 56.27
CA ARG A 6 48.60 -26.16 55.40
C ARG A 6 48.34 -26.36 53.89
N LEU A 7 47.88 -27.53 53.44
CA LEU A 7 47.73 -27.82 52.00
C LEU A 7 46.30 -27.73 51.43
N MET A 8 45.27 -27.47 52.25
CA MET A 8 43.87 -27.43 51.77
C MET A 8 43.30 -26.02 51.45
N LEU A 9 44.04 -24.95 51.73
CA LEU A 9 43.54 -23.57 51.51
C LEU A 9 43.86 -23.00 50.11
N LEU A 10 44.79 -23.62 49.38
CA LEU A 10 45.20 -23.16 48.03
C LEU A 10 44.23 -23.60 46.92
N SER A 11 43.46 -24.67 47.13
CA SER A 11 42.54 -25.23 46.12
C SER A 11 41.18 -24.54 46.06
N VAL A 12 40.68 -24.01 47.19
CA VAL A 12 39.40 -23.27 47.22
C VAL A 12 39.56 -21.86 46.64
N ALA A 13 40.69 -21.18 46.90
CA ALA A 13 40.98 -19.87 46.33
C ALA A 13 41.14 -19.92 44.79
N ALA A 14 41.77 -20.99 44.28
CA ALA A 14 41.90 -21.21 42.84
C ALA A 14 40.54 -21.46 42.16
N LEU A 15 39.64 -22.23 42.81
CA LEU A 15 38.30 -22.53 42.30
C LEU A 15 37.37 -21.30 42.31
N VAL A 16 37.42 -20.48 43.37
CA VAL A 16 36.68 -19.21 43.46
C VAL A 16 37.22 -18.21 42.44
N GLY A 17 38.55 -18.18 42.22
CA GLY A 17 39.19 -17.38 41.19
C GLY A 17 38.76 -17.77 39.77
N THR A 18 38.59 -19.07 39.50
CA THR A 18 38.10 -19.55 38.19
C THR A 18 36.62 -19.24 37.99
N ILE A 19 35.76 -19.43 39.01
CA ILE A 19 34.33 -19.08 38.90
C ILE A 19 34.15 -17.56 38.73
N ALA A 20 34.93 -16.74 39.44
CA ALA A 20 34.87 -15.28 39.30
C ALA A 20 35.39 -14.80 37.94
N THR A 21 36.45 -15.40 37.39
CA THR A 21 36.94 -15.07 36.03
C THR A 21 35.98 -15.58 34.94
N THR A 22 35.32 -16.72 35.14
CA THR A 22 34.28 -17.21 34.22
C THR A 22 33.04 -16.31 34.27
N ALA A 23 32.60 -15.89 35.45
CA ALA A 23 31.49 -14.94 35.61
C ALA A 23 31.84 -13.52 35.09
N ALA A 24 33.10 -13.09 35.23
CA ALA A 24 33.61 -11.85 34.66
C ALA A 24 33.74 -11.93 33.14
N MET A 25 34.13 -13.07 32.56
CA MET A 25 34.10 -13.28 31.11
C MET A 25 32.68 -13.36 30.55
N VAL A 26 31.73 -13.96 31.27
CA VAL A 26 30.30 -13.93 30.91
C VAL A 26 29.73 -12.52 31.00
N ARG A 27 30.23 -11.66 31.92
CA ARG A 27 29.93 -10.23 31.97
C ARG A 27 30.71 -9.38 30.96
N LEU A 28 31.88 -9.81 30.47
CA LEU A 28 32.57 -9.18 29.34
C LEU A 28 31.95 -9.55 27.99
N TYR A 29 31.17 -10.64 27.94
CA TYR A 29 30.19 -10.93 26.89
C TYR A 29 28.85 -10.20 27.08
N ALA A 30 28.66 -9.44 28.18
CA ALA A 30 27.42 -8.71 28.43
C ALA A 30 27.39 -7.39 27.67
N GLY A 31 26.96 -7.45 26.41
CA GLY A 31 26.40 -6.32 25.65
C GLY A 31 27.37 -5.18 25.29
N PRO A 32 27.08 -4.40 24.24
CA PRO A 32 28.15 -3.77 23.46
C PRO A 32 28.66 -2.50 24.10
N THR A 33 29.97 -2.45 24.33
CA THR A 33 30.66 -1.26 24.86
C THR A 33 30.73 -0.10 23.87
N GLN A 34 30.54 -0.33 22.57
CA GLN A 34 30.24 0.73 21.60
C GLN A 34 29.31 0.18 20.51
N TRP A 35 28.08 0.67 20.50
CA TRP A 35 27.16 0.48 19.38
C TRP A 35 27.52 1.48 18.27
N PRO A 36 27.27 1.15 16.99
CA PRO A 36 27.51 2.08 15.91
C PRO A 36 26.62 3.32 16.06
N ASP A 37 27.17 4.47 15.71
CA ASP A 37 26.42 5.73 15.73
C ASP A 37 25.25 5.70 14.74
N HIS A 38 25.31 4.90 13.67
CA HIS A 38 24.29 4.83 12.62
C HIS A 38 23.89 3.40 12.25
N ILE A 39 22.58 3.17 12.07
CA ILE A 39 22.00 1.89 11.64
C ILE A 39 20.97 2.09 10.52
N SER A 40 20.95 1.13 9.60
CA SER A 40 19.97 1.03 8.51
C SER A 40 18.79 0.15 8.91
N ALA A 41 17.58 0.49 8.47
CA ALA A 41 16.38 -0.32 8.69
C ALA A 41 16.12 -1.29 7.53
N VAL A 42 15.72 -2.54 7.84
CA VAL A 42 15.32 -3.54 6.81
C VAL A 42 13.87 -3.43 6.42
N ALA A 43 13.02 -3.00 7.36
CA ALA A 43 11.63 -2.70 7.08
C ALA A 43 11.48 -1.18 6.85
N PRO A 44 10.57 -0.73 5.97
CA PRO A 44 10.25 0.68 5.87
C PRO A 44 9.69 1.12 7.23
N VAL A 45 10.46 1.93 7.97
CA VAL A 45 9.98 2.54 9.19
C VAL A 45 9.54 3.95 8.86
N ILE A 46 8.27 4.24 9.11
CA ILE A 46 7.73 5.59 8.96
C ILE A 46 8.41 6.46 10.02
N ALA A 47 9.16 7.46 9.55
CA ALA A 47 9.97 8.33 10.40
C ALA A 47 9.35 9.71 10.61
N ALA A 48 8.22 10.00 9.98
CA ALA A 48 7.48 11.26 10.06
C ALA A 48 6.00 10.99 10.40
N PRO A 49 5.39 11.71 11.36
CA PRO A 49 3.95 11.61 11.61
C PRO A 49 3.17 11.87 10.32
N LEU A 50 2.15 11.05 10.08
CA LEU A 50 1.26 11.17 8.93
C LEU A 50 -0.03 11.79 9.41
N MET A 51 -0.45 12.84 8.73
CA MET A 51 -1.62 13.64 9.05
C MET A 51 -2.62 13.53 7.91
N ALA A 52 -3.88 13.36 8.24
CA ALA A 52 -5.00 13.45 7.30
C ALA A 52 -5.15 14.90 6.81
N GLY A 53 -5.94 15.10 5.75
CA GLY A 53 -6.14 16.43 5.15
C GLY A 53 -6.83 17.43 6.09
N ASN A 54 -7.41 16.95 7.19
CA ASN A 54 -7.99 17.74 8.27
C ASN A 54 -7.05 17.91 9.49
N GLY A 55 -5.78 17.56 9.37
CA GLY A 55 -4.79 17.64 10.47
C GLY A 55 -4.92 16.53 11.52
N GLN A 56 -5.80 15.54 11.37
CA GLN A 56 -5.87 14.44 12.33
C GLN A 56 -4.76 13.40 12.07
N PRO A 57 -4.11 12.85 13.11
CA PRO A 57 -3.03 11.89 12.92
C PRO A 57 -3.53 10.54 12.38
N LEU A 58 -2.95 10.09 11.27
CA LEU A 58 -3.08 8.75 10.69
C LEU A 58 -2.10 7.76 11.32
N THR A 59 -1.02 8.26 11.92
CA THR A 59 -0.03 7.47 12.68
C THR A 59 0.05 7.92 14.14
N ARG A 60 0.57 7.05 15.00
CA ARG A 60 0.89 7.36 16.39
C ARG A 60 2.21 6.73 16.77
N TRP A 61 2.89 7.30 17.76
CA TRP A 61 4.09 6.69 18.32
C TRP A 61 3.74 5.46 19.14
N ALA A 62 4.51 4.39 18.98
CA ALA A 62 4.45 3.21 19.83
C ALA A 62 5.86 2.63 20.05
N ASP A 63 6.09 2.13 21.24
CA ASP A 63 7.30 1.37 21.55
C ASP A 63 7.19 -0.04 20.97
N ARG A 64 8.22 -0.46 20.23
CA ARG A 64 8.33 -1.81 19.66
C ARG A 64 9.68 -2.41 20.00
N GLN A 65 9.70 -3.72 20.18
CA GLN A 65 10.95 -4.47 20.22
C GLN A 65 11.42 -4.78 18.80
N ALA A 66 12.65 -4.39 18.50
CA ALA A 66 13.37 -4.72 17.29
C ALA A 66 14.59 -5.60 17.61
N LEU A 67 15.14 -6.23 16.59
CA LEU A 67 16.44 -6.90 16.62
C LEU A 67 17.46 -5.97 15.99
N LEU A 68 18.53 -5.66 16.71
CA LEU A 68 19.74 -5.14 16.09
C LEU A 68 20.63 -6.32 15.72
N VAL A 69 20.81 -6.51 14.41
CA VAL A 69 21.67 -7.53 13.82
C VAL A 69 22.99 -6.87 13.44
N ASN A 70 24.10 -7.34 14.01
CA ASN A 70 25.45 -6.94 13.64
C ASN A 70 26.11 -8.07 12.83
N PRO A 71 26.11 -7.99 11.49
CA PRO A 71 26.51 -9.11 10.62
C PRO A 71 27.93 -9.61 10.91
N GLY A 72 28.87 -8.71 11.21
CA GLY A 72 30.25 -9.07 11.56
C GLY A 72 30.41 -9.83 12.89
N ARG A 73 29.34 -9.95 13.69
CA ARG A 73 29.31 -10.74 14.93
C ARG A 73 28.34 -11.93 14.87
N VAL A 74 27.59 -12.07 13.78
CA VAL A 74 26.69 -13.20 13.57
C VAL A 74 27.49 -14.37 13.00
N PRO A 75 27.37 -15.60 13.53
CA PRO A 75 28.03 -16.77 12.97
C PRO A 75 27.65 -16.94 11.49
N VAL A 76 28.64 -17.22 10.63
CA VAL A 76 28.43 -17.34 9.17
C VAL A 76 27.31 -18.32 8.82
N GLN A 77 27.23 -19.45 9.52
CA GLN A 77 26.16 -20.45 9.37
C GLN A 77 24.75 -19.94 9.72
N ALA A 78 24.63 -18.91 10.55
CA ALA A 78 23.36 -18.32 10.95
C ALA A 78 22.94 -17.16 10.02
N LEU A 79 23.89 -16.50 9.34
CA LEU A 79 23.63 -15.38 8.44
C LEU A 79 22.61 -15.74 7.36
N GLY A 80 22.84 -16.81 6.59
CA GLY A 80 21.92 -17.22 5.52
C GLY A 80 20.49 -17.50 6.03
N GLY A 81 20.35 -18.10 7.21
CA GLY A 81 19.04 -18.33 7.83
C GLY A 81 18.35 -17.04 8.30
N ILE A 82 19.13 -16.05 8.75
CA ILE A 82 18.60 -14.72 9.12
C ILE A 82 18.18 -13.95 7.86
N GLU A 83 19.01 -13.91 6.83
CA GLU A 83 18.71 -13.25 5.55
C GLU A 83 17.45 -13.83 4.90
N GLN A 84 17.29 -15.17 4.91
CA GLN A 84 16.06 -15.82 4.45
C GLN A 84 14.83 -15.36 5.25
N LYS A 85 14.92 -15.27 6.58
CA LYS A 85 13.83 -14.76 7.43
C LYS A 85 13.55 -13.27 7.24
N MET A 86 14.50 -12.54 6.64
CA MET A 86 14.40 -11.13 6.25
C MET A 86 14.02 -10.97 4.77
N ASN A 87 13.36 -11.98 4.19
CA ASN A 87 12.92 -12.01 2.80
C ASN A 87 14.07 -11.87 1.80
N GLY A 88 15.23 -12.48 2.09
CA GLY A 88 16.41 -12.45 1.22
C GLY A 88 17.18 -11.14 1.26
N PHE A 89 16.91 -10.27 2.24
CA PHE A 89 17.71 -9.05 2.44
C PHE A 89 19.15 -9.44 2.78
N HIS A 90 20.09 -9.08 1.90
CA HIS A 90 21.51 -9.35 2.12
C HIS A 90 22.04 -8.42 3.22
N LEU A 91 22.50 -9.02 4.32
CA LEU A 91 23.16 -8.33 5.39
C LEU A 91 24.60 -8.06 4.93
N GLY A 92 24.87 -6.83 4.47
CA GLY A 92 26.25 -6.36 4.26
C GLY A 92 27.00 -6.20 5.58
N ASP A 93 28.11 -5.47 5.59
CA ASP A 93 28.94 -5.37 6.80
C ASP A 93 28.40 -4.41 7.88
N ARG A 94 27.30 -3.72 7.60
CA ARG A 94 26.74 -2.70 8.50
C ARG A 94 25.71 -3.30 9.44
N PRO A 95 25.65 -2.86 10.70
CA PRO A 95 24.56 -3.24 11.60
C PRO A 95 23.20 -2.76 11.09
N VAL A 96 22.19 -3.57 11.37
CA VAL A 96 20.88 -3.48 10.77
C VAL A 96 19.79 -3.60 11.84
N LEU A 97 18.83 -2.66 11.81
CA LEU A 97 17.66 -2.68 12.67
C LEU A 97 16.51 -3.39 11.95
N TRP A 98 16.00 -4.43 12.57
CA TRP A 98 14.91 -5.25 12.03
C TRP A 98 13.76 -5.38 13.02
N ILE A 99 12.59 -4.87 12.64
CA ILE A 99 11.33 -5.06 13.39
C ILE A 99 10.78 -6.46 13.05
N ALA A 100 11.38 -7.48 13.64
CA ALA A 100 11.01 -8.87 13.37
C ALA A 100 9.64 -9.25 13.94
N SER A 101 9.00 -10.26 13.34
CA SER A 101 7.79 -10.89 13.89
C SER A 101 8.06 -11.46 15.29
N ARG A 102 7.00 -11.69 16.07
CA ARG A 102 7.15 -12.22 17.44
C ARG A 102 7.84 -13.59 17.45
N SER A 103 7.58 -14.43 16.45
CA SER A 103 8.26 -15.73 16.30
C SER A 103 9.74 -15.56 15.99
N ASN A 104 10.09 -14.75 14.98
CA ASN A 104 11.48 -14.51 14.61
C ASN A 104 12.29 -13.91 15.76
N ARG A 105 11.71 -12.98 16.53
CA ARG A 105 12.38 -12.46 17.75
C ARG A 105 12.74 -13.59 18.70
N ARG A 106 11.77 -14.42 19.11
CA ARG A 106 12.01 -15.52 20.05
C ARG A 106 13.09 -16.50 19.59
N HIS A 107 13.17 -16.78 18.29
CA HIS A 107 14.17 -17.70 17.75
C HIS A 107 15.58 -17.11 17.69
N LEU A 108 15.71 -15.78 17.55
CA LEU A 108 16.96 -15.12 17.23
C LEU A 108 17.58 -14.36 18.42
N THR A 109 16.86 -14.19 19.54
CA THR A 109 17.35 -13.43 20.71
C THR A 109 18.63 -13.98 21.32
N ASN A 110 18.94 -15.26 21.11
CA ASN A 110 20.11 -15.93 21.69
C ASN A 110 21.25 -16.12 20.69
N THR A 111 21.11 -15.63 19.45
CA THR A 111 22.16 -15.72 18.44
C THR A 111 23.20 -14.64 18.67
N ALA A 112 24.49 -15.01 18.68
CA ALA A 112 25.58 -14.04 18.76
C ALA A 112 25.45 -12.98 17.65
N GLY A 113 25.78 -11.73 17.99
CA GLY A 113 25.62 -10.60 17.07
C GLY A 113 24.20 -10.06 16.93
N ILE A 114 23.22 -10.63 17.65
CA ILE A 114 21.84 -10.12 17.70
C ILE A 114 21.54 -9.59 19.10
N ALA A 115 20.98 -8.38 19.20
CA ALA A 115 20.43 -7.87 20.45
C ALA A 115 18.97 -7.45 20.28
N VAL A 116 18.19 -7.63 21.34
CA VAL A 116 16.84 -7.07 21.42
C VAL A 116 16.93 -5.64 21.94
N VAL A 117 16.28 -4.73 21.23
CA VAL A 117 16.31 -3.30 21.54
C VAL A 117 14.90 -2.72 21.46
N SER A 118 14.65 -1.69 22.27
CA SER A 118 13.40 -0.93 22.22
C SER A 118 13.55 0.25 21.27
N VAL A 119 12.60 0.38 20.34
CA VAL A 119 12.55 1.46 19.34
C VAL A 119 11.20 2.15 19.39
N ARG A 120 11.19 3.48 19.23
CA ARG A 120 9.96 4.25 19.00
C ARG A 120 9.68 4.27 17.51
N VAL A 121 8.53 3.74 17.10
CA VAL A 121 8.15 3.71 15.70
C VAL A 121 6.75 4.27 15.54
N LEU A 122 6.49 4.84 14.36
CA LEU A 122 5.14 5.24 13.99
C LEU A 122 4.36 4.02 13.53
N VAL A 123 3.21 3.80 14.15
CA VAL A 123 2.26 2.73 13.83
C VAL A 123 0.94 3.36 13.38
N PRO A 124 0.07 2.61 12.68
CA PRO A 124 -1.28 3.08 12.38
C PRO A 124 -2.02 3.56 13.63
N ALA A 125 -2.71 4.69 13.50
CA ALA A 125 -3.76 5.07 14.43
C ALA A 125 -4.85 3.98 14.43
N LYS A 126 -5.64 3.92 15.52
CA LYS A 126 -6.74 2.93 15.63
C LYS A 126 -7.66 3.03 14.41
N GLY A 127 -7.99 1.88 13.82
CA GLY A 127 -8.85 1.77 12.64
C GLY A 127 -8.14 1.95 11.29
N ILE A 128 -6.94 2.55 11.25
CA ILE A 128 -6.17 2.69 10.01
C ILE A 128 -5.50 1.36 9.67
N SER A 129 -5.79 0.82 8.48
CA SER A 129 -5.21 -0.46 8.06
C SER A 129 -3.69 -0.34 7.83
N PRO A 130 -2.87 -1.35 8.20
CA PRO A 130 -1.44 -1.34 7.93
C PRO A 130 -1.10 -1.22 6.44
N GLY A 131 -1.88 -1.87 5.57
CA GLY A 131 -1.72 -1.77 4.13
C GLY A 131 -1.96 -0.36 3.59
N ALA A 132 -2.83 0.42 4.23
CA ALA A 132 -3.02 1.82 3.86
C ALA A 132 -1.78 2.66 4.14
N LEU A 133 -1.17 2.49 5.31
CA LEU A 133 0.08 3.17 5.64
C LEU A 133 1.24 2.74 4.75
N GLU A 134 1.32 1.46 4.40
CA GLU A 134 2.34 0.97 3.48
C GLU A 134 2.15 1.59 2.08
N ALA A 135 0.91 1.71 1.60
CA ALA A 135 0.63 2.36 0.33
C ALA A 135 1.04 3.84 0.33
N LEU A 136 0.71 4.56 1.40
CA LEU A 136 1.16 5.94 1.64
C LEU A 136 2.69 6.05 1.62
N ALA A 137 3.35 5.22 2.43
CA ALA A 137 4.80 5.15 2.53
C ALA A 137 5.49 4.87 1.19
N ARG A 138 4.88 4.04 0.33
CA ARG A 138 5.36 3.77 -1.03
C ARG A 138 5.12 4.94 -1.99
N ALA A 139 3.96 5.59 -1.89
CA ALA A 139 3.63 6.76 -2.72
C ALA A 139 4.62 7.90 -2.49
N ALA A 140 5.13 8.03 -1.27
CA ALA A 140 6.06 9.08 -0.91
C ALA A 140 7.29 8.52 -0.20
N HIS A 141 8.17 8.05 -1.07
CA HIS A 141 9.53 7.59 -0.85
C HIS A 141 10.33 8.35 0.21
N ASP A 142 10.09 9.65 0.34
CA ASP A 142 10.81 10.51 1.28
C ASP A 142 10.43 10.23 2.75
N TRP A 143 9.28 9.62 3.03
CA TRP A 143 8.75 9.42 4.39
C TRP A 143 9.35 8.21 5.12
N THR A 144 9.88 7.25 4.35
CA THR A 144 10.39 5.95 4.85
C THR A 144 11.90 5.87 4.96
N ARG A 145 12.62 6.87 4.44
CA ARG A 145 14.08 6.88 4.38
C ARG A 145 14.64 7.77 5.48
N GLY A 146 15.17 7.16 6.54
CA GLY A 146 15.88 7.86 7.60
C GLY A 146 16.84 6.93 8.32
N SER A 147 18.05 7.42 8.63
CA SER A 147 18.99 6.71 9.49
C SER A 147 18.55 6.79 10.95
N TRP A 148 18.74 5.69 11.67
CA TRP A 148 18.54 5.58 13.10
C TRP A 148 19.90 5.67 13.78
N ASN A 149 19.96 6.32 14.93
CA ASN A 149 21.18 6.39 15.70
C ASN A 149 20.96 5.94 17.13
N TRP A 150 21.98 5.32 17.71
CA TRP A 150 21.96 4.94 19.11
C TRP A 150 22.53 6.07 19.96
N SER A 151 21.75 6.60 20.90
CA SER A 151 22.19 7.63 21.84
C SER A 151 21.46 7.46 23.18
N GLN A 152 22.18 7.63 24.28
CA GLN A 152 21.61 7.55 25.65
C GLN A 152 20.83 6.24 25.93
N GLY A 153 21.28 5.11 25.38
CA GLY A 153 20.65 3.80 25.60
C GLY A 153 19.34 3.57 24.82
N GLN A 154 18.99 4.44 23.88
CA GLN A 154 17.81 4.30 23.02
C GLN A 154 18.11 4.68 21.56
N TYR A 155 17.27 4.23 20.63
CA TYR A 155 17.35 4.72 19.25
C TYR A 155 16.63 6.05 19.06
N GLN A 156 17.30 6.97 18.40
CA GLN A 156 16.78 8.27 18.00
C GLN A 156 16.71 8.36 16.46
N VAL A 157 15.63 8.96 15.96
CA VAL A 157 15.45 9.31 14.54
C VAL A 157 16.05 10.70 14.33
N TRP A 158 17.01 10.83 13.42
CA TRP A 158 17.93 11.99 13.37
C TRP A 158 17.34 13.33 12.94
N ARG A 159 16.09 13.36 12.50
CA ARG A 159 15.39 14.61 12.23
C ARG A 159 13.93 14.41 12.61
N ARG A 160 13.41 15.32 13.43
CA ARG A 160 11.96 15.56 13.49
C ARG A 160 11.59 16.04 12.09
N ARG A 161 11.18 15.09 11.23
CA ARG A 161 10.66 15.45 9.92
C ARG A 161 9.39 16.25 10.14
N PRO A 162 9.11 17.28 9.32
CA PRO A 162 7.82 17.94 9.37
C PRO A 162 6.73 16.90 9.22
N ASP A 163 5.61 17.14 9.91
CA ASP A 163 4.41 16.32 9.75
C ASP A 163 4.04 16.29 8.27
N VAL A 164 3.68 15.11 7.81
CA VAL A 164 3.36 14.89 6.40
C VAL A 164 1.85 14.89 6.26
N GLU A 165 1.35 15.82 5.47
CA GLU A 165 -0.06 15.88 5.13
C GLU A 165 -0.40 14.90 4.00
N SER A 166 -1.62 14.37 4.07
CA SER A 166 -2.19 13.44 3.11
C SER A 166 -3.59 13.93 2.72
N SER A 167 -4.04 13.62 1.50
CA SER A 167 -5.45 13.86 1.12
C SER A 167 -6.44 12.90 1.80
N LEU A 168 -5.97 11.89 2.52
CA LEU A 168 -6.84 10.94 3.21
C LEU A 168 -7.67 11.63 4.30
N ASN A 169 -8.93 11.23 4.40
CA ASN A 169 -9.80 11.50 5.52
C ASN A 169 -9.65 10.36 6.56
N ARG A 170 -9.28 10.73 7.80
CA ARG A 170 -9.04 9.76 8.87
C ARG A 170 -10.28 8.93 9.23
N ALA A 171 -11.44 9.56 9.37
CA ALA A 171 -12.67 8.87 9.76
C ALA A 171 -13.06 7.85 8.69
N LEU A 172 -13.16 8.29 7.42
CA LEU A 172 -13.50 7.41 6.30
C LEU A 172 -12.51 6.26 6.12
N THR A 173 -11.20 6.53 6.27
CA THR A 173 -10.17 5.49 6.20
C THR A 173 -10.26 4.49 7.36
N SER A 174 -10.61 4.97 8.56
CA SER A 174 -10.81 4.13 9.74
C SER A 174 -12.03 3.23 9.58
N ASP A 175 -13.14 3.77 9.09
CA ASP A 175 -14.38 3.04 8.90
C ASP A 175 -14.25 1.99 7.80
N LEU A 176 -13.56 2.31 6.70
CA LEU A 176 -13.15 1.30 5.71
C LEU A 176 -12.25 0.23 6.35
N GLY A 177 -11.27 0.62 7.16
CA GLY A 177 -10.41 -0.34 7.86
C GLY A 177 -11.17 -1.34 8.73
N ALA A 178 -12.30 -0.92 9.33
CA ALA A 178 -13.16 -1.79 10.13
C ALA A 178 -14.00 -2.78 9.30
N LEU A 179 -14.32 -2.43 8.05
CA LEU A 179 -15.04 -3.31 7.11
C LEU A 179 -14.14 -4.34 6.43
N PHE A 180 -12.82 -4.21 6.54
CA PHE A 180 -11.88 -5.02 5.78
C PHE A 180 -11.87 -6.49 6.22
N SER A 181 -12.27 -7.41 5.32
CA SER A 181 -12.37 -8.85 5.58
C SER A 181 -11.16 -9.68 5.10
N GLY A 182 -10.16 -9.06 4.46
CA GLY A 182 -8.84 -9.68 4.27
C GLY A 182 -8.31 -9.82 2.85
N SER A 183 -9.10 -9.58 1.79
CA SER A 183 -8.61 -9.68 0.40
C SER A 183 -8.99 -8.49 -0.48
N GLY A 184 -8.13 -8.20 -1.46
CA GLY A 184 -8.32 -7.12 -2.43
C GLY A 184 -8.06 -5.73 -1.86
N SER A 185 -8.56 -4.72 -2.57
CA SER A 185 -8.35 -3.31 -2.27
C SER A 185 -9.62 -2.48 -2.47
N VAL A 186 -9.75 -1.40 -1.72
CA VAL A 186 -10.73 -0.34 -1.96
C VAL A 186 -10.03 1.00 -1.98
N VAL A 187 -10.42 1.86 -2.92
CA VAL A 187 -9.94 3.24 -3.01
C VAL A 187 -11.11 4.16 -3.30
N ILE A 188 -11.25 5.24 -2.53
CA ILE A 188 -12.22 6.31 -2.74
C ILE A 188 -11.46 7.57 -3.17
N VAL A 189 -11.87 8.16 -4.29
CA VAL A 189 -11.23 9.33 -4.90
C VAL A 189 -12.28 10.41 -5.19
N ASN A 190 -11.94 11.68 -4.99
CA ASN A 190 -12.80 12.80 -5.39
C ASN A 190 -12.54 13.24 -6.85
N ASN A 191 -13.36 14.14 -7.39
CA ASN A 191 -13.23 14.71 -8.73
C ASN A 191 -11.92 15.46 -9.02
N HIS A 192 -11.15 15.81 -8.00
CA HIS A 192 -9.83 16.42 -8.17
C HIS A 192 -8.73 15.37 -8.26
N GLY A 193 -9.04 14.07 -8.15
CA GLY A 193 -8.05 13.00 -8.10
C GLY A 193 -7.47 12.76 -6.70
N ALA A 194 -7.93 13.47 -5.67
CA ALA A 194 -7.45 13.26 -4.32
C ALA A 194 -8.02 11.95 -3.76
N VAL A 195 -7.16 11.04 -3.33
CA VAL A 195 -7.56 9.80 -2.64
C VAL A 195 -8.02 10.15 -1.23
N LEU A 196 -9.32 10.02 -0.98
CA LEU A 196 -9.95 10.34 0.30
C LEU A 196 -9.85 9.20 1.31
N ALA A 197 -9.88 7.97 0.84
CA ALA A 197 -9.73 6.81 1.69
C ALA A 197 -9.26 5.60 0.89
N LEU A 198 -8.57 4.69 1.55
CA LEU A 198 -8.16 3.41 0.96
C LEU A 198 -8.02 2.35 2.05
N ALA A 199 -8.30 1.10 1.71
CA ALA A 199 -8.05 -0.03 2.57
C ALA A 199 -7.61 -1.24 1.74
N THR A 200 -6.59 -1.94 2.23
CA THR A 200 -6.02 -3.11 1.55
C THR A 200 -5.24 -3.98 2.54
N GLN A 201 -5.09 -5.27 2.21
CA GLN A 201 -4.25 -6.21 2.94
C GLN A 201 -2.77 -5.78 2.95
N SER A 202 -2.29 -5.33 1.80
CA SER A 202 -0.89 -5.01 1.53
C SER A 202 -0.84 -3.75 0.69
N GLY A 203 0.02 -2.81 1.08
CA GLY A 203 0.17 -1.57 0.32
C GLY A 203 0.63 -1.82 -1.11
N GLN A 204 1.29 -2.95 -1.38
CA GLN A 204 1.73 -3.38 -2.70
C GLN A 204 0.58 -3.58 -3.69
N SER A 205 -0.56 -4.12 -3.24
CA SER A 205 -1.70 -4.43 -4.12
C SER A 205 -2.26 -3.22 -4.87
N LEU A 206 -2.14 -2.01 -4.30
CA LEU A 206 -2.56 -0.76 -4.94
C LEU A 206 -1.66 -0.31 -6.09
N TRP A 207 -0.45 -0.87 -6.16
CA TRP A 207 0.57 -0.58 -7.18
C TRP A 207 0.76 -1.72 -8.17
N GLU A 208 0.18 -2.89 -7.88
CA GLU A 208 0.18 -4.04 -8.76
C GLU A 208 -0.91 -3.89 -9.82
N GLN A 209 -0.59 -4.36 -11.03
CA GLN A 209 -1.56 -4.40 -12.11
C GLN A 209 -2.38 -5.68 -11.99
N HIS A 210 -3.70 -5.53 -12.00
CA HIS A 210 -4.63 -6.66 -11.96
C HIS A 210 -5.49 -6.67 -13.21
N ALA A 211 -5.99 -7.85 -13.57
CA ALA A 211 -6.86 -8.00 -14.72
C ALA A 211 -8.16 -7.21 -14.52
N LEU A 212 -8.43 -6.24 -15.40
CA LEU A 212 -9.58 -5.35 -15.26
C LEU A 212 -10.90 -6.01 -15.69
N GLY A 213 -10.83 -7.02 -16.55
CA GLY A 213 -12.02 -7.54 -17.22
C GLY A 213 -12.82 -6.38 -17.83
N ARG A 214 -14.13 -6.37 -17.60
CA ARG A 214 -15.02 -5.35 -18.15
C ARG A 214 -15.13 -4.09 -17.27
N ALA A 215 -14.29 -3.93 -16.26
CA ALA A 215 -14.34 -2.78 -15.35
C ALA A 215 -14.08 -1.45 -16.06
N VAL A 216 -13.29 -1.41 -17.14
CA VAL A 216 -12.96 -0.18 -17.88
C VAL A 216 -13.98 0.18 -18.98
N LEU A 217 -15.02 -0.63 -19.21
CA LEU A 217 -15.90 -0.41 -20.36
C LEU A 217 -16.70 0.89 -20.34
N PRO A 218 -17.26 1.35 -19.21
CA PRO A 218 -17.97 2.63 -19.17
C PRO A 218 -17.14 3.82 -19.65
N PRO A 219 -15.93 4.10 -19.13
CA PRO A 219 -15.15 5.23 -19.62
C PRO A 219 -14.71 5.01 -21.08
N MET A 220 -14.40 3.78 -21.48
CA MET A 220 -14.10 3.46 -22.89
C MET A 220 -15.28 3.77 -23.82
N LEU A 221 -16.51 3.40 -23.43
CA LEU A 221 -17.72 3.69 -24.19
C LEU A 221 -17.95 5.20 -24.32
N ALA A 222 -17.69 5.98 -23.27
CA ALA A 222 -17.81 7.43 -23.31
C ALA A 222 -16.86 8.08 -24.32
N LEU A 223 -15.64 7.54 -24.49
CA LEU A 223 -14.73 7.98 -25.55
C LEU A 223 -15.22 7.52 -26.93
N ALA A 224 -15.66 6.26 -27.02
CA ALA A 224 -16.09 5.65 -28.28
C ALA A 224 -17.26 6.42 -28.93
N THR A 225 -18.17 6.96 -28.12
CA THR A 225 -19.34 7.70 -28.61
C THR A 225 -19.02 9.00 -29.36
N GLU A 226 -17.78 9.48 -29.32
CA GLU A 226 -17.34 10.60 -30.16
C GLU A 226 -17.17 10.18 -31.63
N VAL A 227 -17.03 8.88 -31.90
CA VAL A 227 -16.84 8.34 -33.25
C VAL A 227 -18.20 8.14 -33.93
N PRO A 228 -18.47 8.76 -35.10
CA PRO A 228 -19.77 8.64 -35.77
C PRO A 228 -20.20 7.19 -36.07
N ALA A 229 -19.26 6.34 -36.47
CA ALA A 229 -19.52 4.93 -36.72
C ALA A 229 -19.99 4.18 -35.47
N VAL A 230 -19.43 4.50 -34.30
CA VAL A 230 -19.85 3.93 -33.02
C VAL A 230 -21.24 4.41 -32.64
N ARG A 231 -21.55 5.70 -32.81
CA ARG A 231 -22.91 6.22 -32.56
C ARG A 231 -23.96 5.49 -33.39
N LYS A 232 -23.70 5.33 -34.69
CA LYS A 232 -24.56 4.55 -35.59
C LYS A 232 -24.69 3.08 -35.16
N ALA A 233 -23.64 2.49 -34.62
CA ALA A 233 -23.71 1.13 -34.07
C ALA A 233 -24.58 1.05 -32.82
N LEU A 234 -24.57 2.09 -31.97
CA LEU A 234 -25.38 2.18 -30.75
C LEU A 234 -26.88 2.44 -31.01
N GLU A 235 -27.24 2.94 -32.18
CA GLU A 235 -28.65 3.09 -32.61
C GLU A 235 -29.34 1.75 -32.88
N LYS A 236 -28.58 0.66 -33.04
CA LYS A 236 -29.14 -0.68 -33.24
C LYS A 236 -29.80 -1.19 -31.96
N PRO A 237 -30.88 -1.98 -32.04
CA PRO A 237 -31.45 -2.64 -30.87
C PRO A 237 -30.41 -3.63 -30.29
N HIS A 238 -30.11 -3.48 -29.00
CA HIS A 238 -29.19 -4.32 -28.23
C HIS A 238 -27.78 -4.47 -28.85
N PRO A 239 -27.02 -3.37 -29.01
CA PRO A 239 -25.70 -3.43 -29.61
C PRO A 239 -24.76 -4.26 -28.73
N THR A 240 -24.07 -5.22 -29.34
CA THR A 240 -23.07 -6.02 -28.60
C THR A 240 -21.74 -5.25 -28.50
N TRP A 241 -20.97 -5.53 -27.45
CA TRP A 241 -19.63 -4.94 -27.29
C TRP A 241 -18.69 -5.25 -28.48
N SER A 242 -18.87 -6.39 -29.14
CA SER A 242 -18.11 -6.76 -30.34
C SER A 242 -18.45 -5.86 -31.53
N GLN A 243 -19.75 -5.56 -31.75
CA GLN A 243 -20.18 -4.63 -32.80
C GLN A 243 -19.68 -3.21 -32.55
N ILE A 244 -19.69 -2.76 -31.29
CA ILE A 244 -19.14 -1.46 -30.89
C ILE A 244 -17.63 -1.42 -31.13
N ALA A 245 -16.89 -2.46 -30.72
CA ALA A 245 -15.44 -2.56 -30.96
C ALA A 245 -15.11 -2.53 -32.46
N GLN A 246 -15.90 -3.23 -33.27
CA GLN A 246 -15.74 -3.26 -34.72
C GLN A 246 -15.98 -1.88 -35.34
N ALA A 247 -17.03 -1.18 -34.89
CA ALA A 247 -17.36 0.17 -35.36
C ALA A 247 -16.31 1.22 -34.93
N TRP A 248 -15.69 1.04 -33.74
CA TRP A 248 -14.63 1.92 -33.27
C TRP A 248 -13.29 1.65 -33.98
N GLY A 249 -13.02 0.38 -34.31
CA GLY A 249 -11.76 -0.05 -34.91
C GLY A 249 -10.64 -0.22 -33.88
N ALA A 250 -9.65 -1.06 -34.20
CA ALA A 250 -8.56 -1.40 -33.29
C ALA A 250 -7.73 -0.19 -32.85
N GLN A 251 -7.45 0.73 -33.78
CA GLN A 251 -6.72 1.96 -33.48
C GLN A 251 -7.50 2.86 -32.52
N GLY A 252 -8.82 2.99 -32.71
CA GLY A 252 -9.67 3.79 -31.83
C GLY A 252 -9.71 3.21 -30.41
N VAL A 253 -9.86 1.88 -30.29
CA VAL A 253 -9.78 1.17 -29.00
C VAL A 253 -8.42 1.38 -28.33
N TRP A 254 -7.33 1.22 -29.07
CA TRP A 254 -5.97 1.42 -28.55
C TRP A 254 -5.77 2.86 -28.04
N GLN A 255 -6.14 3.86 -28.85
CA GLN A 255 -6.06 5.27 -28.46
C GLN A 255 -6.92 5.56 -27.23
N GLY A 256 -8.13 5.00 -27.15
CA GLY A 256 -9.01 5.14 -25.98
C GLY A 256 -8.35 4.60 -24.71
N LEU A 257 -7.74 3.42 -24.76
CA LEU A 257 -7.02 2.85 -23.62
C LEU A 257 -5.83 3.70 -23.19
N GLN A 258 -5.06 4.21 -24.16
CA GLN A 258 -3.96 5.14 -23.90
C GLN A 258 -4.45 6.43 -23.25
N THR A 259 -5.55 7.01 -23.75
CA THR A 259 -6.17 8.20 -23.17
C THR A 259 -6.58 7.95 -21.73
N LEU A 260 -7.14 6.78 -21.40
CA LEU A 260 -7.53 6.42 -20.04
C LEU A 260 -6.36 6.02 -19.12
N GLY A 261 -5.12 5.97 -19.63
CA GLY A 261 -3.95 5.50 -18.88
C GLY A 261 -3.98 4.00 -18.54
N VAL A 262 -4.80 3.21 -19.26
CA VAL A 262 -4.94 1.77 -19.07
C VAL A 262 -4.01 1.02 -20.00
N ARG A 263 -3.26 0.06 -19.45
CA ARG A 263 -2.30 -0.73 -20.23
C ARG A 263 -2.93 -2.00 -20.77
N VAL A 264 -2.46 -2.40 -21.95
CA VAL A 264 -2.75 -3.72 -22.53
C VAL A 264 -1.57 -4.63 -22.19
N ALA A 265 -1.86 -5.71 -21.47
CA ALA A 265 -0.94 -6.80 -21.24
C ALA A 265 -0.84 -7.64 -22.53
N LEU A 266 0.09 -7.26 -23.41
CA LEU A 266 0.30 -7.96 -24.67
C LEU A 266 0.81 -9.38 -24.41
N PRO A 267 0.37 -10.37 -25.20
CA PRO A 267 1.04 -11.67 -25.25
C PRO A 267 2.53 -11.47 -25.54
N LYS A 268 3.40 -12.32 -24.99
CA LYS A 268 4.87 -12.23 -25.19
C LYS A 268 5.29 -12.25 -26.67
N THR A 269 4.42 -12.73 -27.56
CA THR A 269 4.62 -12.83 -29.01
C THR A 269 4.21 -11.55 -29.77
N GLU A 270 3.56 -10.59 -29.12
CA GLU A 270 3.09 -9.34 -29.75
C GLU A 270 3.92 -8.14 -29.25
N VAL A 271 4.55 -7.42 -30.18
CA VAL A 271 5.20 -6.12 -29.90
C VAL A 271 4.17 -4.98 -29.96
N HIS A 272 3.12 -5.16 -30.77
CA HIS A 272 2.00 -4.25 -30.90
C HIS A 272 0.68 -5.04 -30.84
N PRO A 273 -0.38 -4.46 -30.25
CA PRO A 273 -1.65 -5.17 -30.14
C PRO A 273 -2.26 -5.43 -31.51
N SER A 274 -2.57 -6.70 -31.79
CA SER A 274 -3.30 -7.06 -33.00
C SER A 274 -4.76 -6.58 -32.96
N THR A 275 -5.41 -6.48 -34.12
CA THR A 275 -6.86 -6.19 -34.21
C THR A 275 -7.69 -7.17 -33.39
N LYS A 276 -7.28 -8.44 -33.34
CA LYS A 276 -7.92 -9.47 -32.53
C LYS A 276 -7.76 -9.16 -31.04
N THR A 277 -6.54 -8.83 -30.59
CA THR A 277 -6.26 -8.43 -29.20
C THR A 277 -7.08 -7.20 -28.80
N MET A 278 -7.17 -6.16 -29.64
CA MET A 278 -7.95 -4.96 -29.33
C MET A 278 -9.45 -5.23 -29.26
N ARG A 279 -10.00 -6.03 -30.18
CA ARG A 279 -11.42 -6.43 -30.11
C ARG A 279 -11.71 -7.24 -28.84
N ALA A 280 -10.84 -8.18 -28.47
CA ALA A 280 -10.98 -8.96 -27.24
C ALA A 280 -10.88 -8.07 -26.00
N ALA A 281 -9.94 -7.12 -25.98
CA ALA A 281 -9.78 -6.16 -24.91
C ALA A 281 -11.05 -5.35 -24.67
N PHE A 282 -11.64 -4.76 -25.70
CA PHE A 282 -12.87 -4.00 -25.54
C PHE A 282 -14.10 -4.88 -25.28
N SER A 283 -14.26 -6.00 -25.99
CA SER A 283 -15.52 -6.79 -25.90
C SER A 283 -15.60 -7.73 -24.70
N GLN A 284 -14.45 -8.24 -24.26
CA GLN A 284 -14.36 -9.25 -23.21
C GLN A 284 -13.64 -8.71 -21.97
N GLY A 285 -12.89 -7.62 -22.09
CA GLY A 285 -12.03 -7.16 -21.00
C GLY A 285 -10.70 -7.94 -20.90
N SER A 286 -10.40 -8.77 -21.89
CA SER A 286 -9.20 -9.60 -21.93
C SER A 286 -7.95 -8.76 -22.16
N TYR A 287 -6.80 -9.20 -21.66
CA TYR A 287 -5.52 -8.49 -21.85
C TYR A 287 -5.47 -7.07 -21.27
N LEU A 288 -6.45 -6.66 -20.46
CA LEU A 288 -6.46 -5.36 -19.80
C LEU A 288 -5.95 -5.52 -18.38
N ALA A 289 -4.94 -4.73 -18.02
CA ALA A 289 -4.42 -4.70 -16.68
C ALA A 289 -4.14 -3.26 -16.24
N ALA A 290 -4.57 -2.92 -15.03
CA ALA A 290 -4.22 -1.65 -14.40
C ALA A 290 -4.25 -1.79 -12.89
N THR A 291 -3.66 -0.81 -12.21
CA THR A 291 -3.78 -0.71 -10.75
C THR A 291 -5.18 -0.18 -10.37
N PRO A 292 -5.64 -0.39 -9.13
CA PRO A 292 -6.89 0.21 -8.64
C PRO A 292 -6.93 1.74 -8.79
N LEU A 293 -5.78 2.41 -8.60
CA LEU A 293 -5.63 3.85 -8.79
C LEU A 293 -5.75 4.28 -10.27
N GLN A 294 -5.17 3.51 -11.18
CA GLN A 294 -5.31 3.75 -12.63
C GLN A 294 -6.77 3.55 -13.08
N LEU A 295 -7.44 2.52 -12.56
CA LEU A 295 -8.86 2.31 -12.82
C LEU A 295 -9.68 3.48 -12.28
N ALA A 296 -9.43 3.94 -11.04
CA ALA A 296 -10.08 5.12 -10.48
C ALA A 296 -9.90 6.36 -11.36
N GLN A 297 -8.66 6.62 -11.82
CA GLN A 297 -8.34 7.71 -12.72
C GLN A 297 -9.14 7.66 -14.03
N SER A 298 -9.34 6.47 -14.60
CA SER A 298 -10.12 6.31 -15.84
C SER A 298 -11.59 6.70 -15.67
N TYR A 299 -12.11 6.68 -14.45
CA TYR A 299 -13.49 7.07 -14.13
C TYR A 299 -13.65 8.54 -13.72
N LEU A 300 -12.58 9.25 -13.35
CA LEU A 300 -12.66 10.65 -12.91
C LEU A 300 -13.44 11.57 -13.86
N PRO A 301 -13.32 11.46 -15.20
CA PRO A 301 -14.12 12.27 -16.13
C PRO A 301 -15.64 12.26 -15.88
N PHE A 302 -16.19 11.20 -15.26
CA PHE A 302 -17.62 11.12 -14.91
C PHE A 302 -18.05 12.07 -13.80
N VAL A 303 -17.13 12.46 -12.91
CA VAL A 303 -17.43 13.32 -11.74
C VAL A 303 -16.71 14.67 -11.80
N SER A 304 -15.78 14.84 -12.73
CA SER A 304 -14.96 16.03 -12.91
C SER A 304 -15.33 16.87 -14.14
N GLY A 305 -16.43 16.53 -14.84
CA GLY A 305 -16.85 17.23 -16.05
C GLY A 305 -15.90 16.99 -17.24
N GLY A 306 -15.41 15.77 -17.41
CA GLY A 306 -14.50 15.40 -18.51
C GLY A 306 -13.01 15.63 -18.21
N GLN A 307 -12.64 16.06 -17.00
CA GLN A 307 -11.24 16.23 -16.61
C GLN A 307 -10.63 14.90 -16.16
N MET A 308 -9.51 14.52 -16.77
CA MET A 308 -8.72 13.40 -16.29
C MET A 308 -7.55 13.91 -15.46
N VAL A 309 -7.61 13.67 -14.15
CA VAL A 309 -6.58 14.08 -13.20
C VAL A 309 -5.89 12.83 -12.64
N PRO A 310 -4.56 12.79 -12.49
CA PRO A 310 -3.92 11.66 -11.82
C PRO A 310 -4.42 11.50 -10.38
N ALA A 311 -4.67 10.27 -9.96
CA ALA A 311 -5.00 10.00 -8.56
C ALA A 311 -3.78 10.25 -7.67
N PHE A 312 -3.93 10.99 -6.58
CA PHE A 312 -2.82 11.36 -5.70
C PHE A 312 -3.21 11.27 -4.22
N VAL A 313 -2.20 11.02 -3.39
CA VAL A 313 -2.35 10.98 -1.93
C VAL A 313 -1.58 12.09 -1.22
N ASP A 314 -0.60 12.68 -1.91
CA ASP A 314 0.21 13.80 -1.44
C ASP A 314 -0.40 15.12 -1.94
N PRO A 315 -0.99 15.95 -1.05
CA PRO A 315 -1.61 17.20 -1.44
C PRO A 315 -0.58 18.18 -2.03
N ALA A 316 0.69 18.12 -1.66
CA ALA A 316 1.70 19.02 -2.23
C ALA A 316 1.91 18.81 -3.74
N ARG A 317 1.49 17.66 -4.29
CA ARG A 317 1.69 17.29 -5.69
C ARG A 317 0.53 17.59 -6.62
N HIS A 318 -0.53 18.29 -6.15
CA HIS A 318 -1.77 18.61 -6.90
C HIS A 318 -1.60 18.61 -8.44
N PRO A 319 -1.78 17.43 -9.07
CA PRO A 319 -1.37 17.26 -10.44
C PRO A 319 -2.38 17.97 -11.36
N ARG A 320 -1.87 18.61 -12.41
CA ARG A 320 -2.74 19.18 -13.43
C ARG A 320 -3.37 18.04 -14.24
N GLY A 321 -4.68 18.04 -14.32
CA GLY A 321 -5.41 17.18 -15.24
C GLY A 321 -5.39 17.71 -16.67
N HIS A 322 -5.93 16.91 -17.57
CA HIS A 322 -6.23 17.32 -18.94
C HIS A 322 -7.67 16.98 -19.29
N THR A 323 -8.29 17.81 -20.13
CA THR A 323 -9.65 17.57 -20.62
C THR A 323 -9.64 16.41 -21.61
N VAL A 324 -10.54 15.46 -21.40
CA VAL A 324 -10.79 14.36 -22.33
C VAL A 324 -12.18 14.52 -22.92
N LYS A 325 -12.27 14.49 -24.25
CA LYS A 325 -13.54 14.56 -24.97
C LYS A 325 -14.24 13.20 -24.92
N GLY A 326 -15.49 13.19 -24.50
CA GLY A 326 -16.31 12.00 -24.44
C GLY A 326 -17.69 12.29 -23.86
N ALA A 327 -18.66 11.41 -24.15
CA ALA A 327 -20.03 11.54 -23.66
C ALA A 327 -20.19 11.01 -22.22
N PHE A 328 -19.30 11.39 -21.31
CA PHE A 328 -19.24 10.88 -19.94
C PHE A 328 -20.56 11.07 -19.18
N VAL A 329 -21.15 12.27 -19.25
CA VAL A 329 -22.45 12.57 -18.62
C VAL A 329 -23.56 11.66 -19.15
N ARG A 330 -23.57 11.38 -20.46
CA ARG A 330 -24.59 10.52 -21.05
C ARG A 330 -24.40 9.07 -20.61
N VAL A 331 -23.16 8.56 -20.64
CA VAL A 331 -22.87 7.17 -20.26
C VAL A 331 -23.15 6.93 -18.77
N VAL A 332 -22.76 7.85 -17.88
CA VAL A 332 -22.99 7.68 -16.43
C VAL A 332 -24.48 7.62 -16.08
N GLN A 333 -25.33 8.31 -16.84
CA GLN A 333 -26.78 8.29 -16.66
C GLN A 333 -27.41 6.94 -17.04
N GLN A 334 -26.75 6.16 -17.90
CA GLN A 334 -27.19 4.83 -18.35
C GLN A 334 -26.67 3.69 -17.46
N LEU A 335 -25.72 3.98 -16.55
CA LEU A 335 -25.25 2.98 -15.60
C LEU A 335 -26.35 2.61 -14.60
N PRO A 336 -26.40 1.34 -14.13
CA PRO A 336 -27.31 0.92 -13.08
C PRO A 336 -27.24 1.86 -11.88
N SER A 337 -28.39 2.24 -11.34
CA SER A 337 -28.46 3.14 -10.20
C SER A 337 -29.00 2.46 -8.96
N ILE A 338 -28.40 2.75 -7.81
CA ILE A 338 -28.88 2.35 -6.50
C ILE A 338 -29.13 3.63 -5.71
N THR A 339 -30.27 3.72 -5.02
CA THR A 339 -30.55 4.83 -4.11
C THR A 339 -30.40 4.33 -2.69
N LEU A 340 -29.58 5.02 -1.90
CA LEU A 340 -29.28 4.68 -0.52
C LEU A 340 -29.24 5.98 0.28
N GLU A 341 -30.02 6.05 1.37
CA GLU A 341 -30.11 7.24 2.23
C GLU A 341 -30.45 8.53 1.45
N GLY A 342 -31.29 8.42 0.43
CA GLY A 342 -31.65 9.54 -0.46
C GLY A 342 -30.58 9.92 -1.49
N MET A 343 -29.38 9.35 -1.42
CA MET A 343 -28.31 9.56 -2.39
C MET A 343 -28.38 8.53 -3.53
N ARG A 344 -28.23 9.01 -4.77
CA ARG A 344 -28.24 8.16 -5.96
C ARG A 344 -26.81 7.84 -6.40
N PHE A 345 -26.45 6.57 -6.29
CA PHE A 345 -25.19 6.01 -6.76
C PHE A 345 -25.36 5.41 -8.15
N ARG A 346 -24.30 5.47 -8.97
CA ARG A 346 -24.17 4.70 -10.20
C ARG A 346 -23.18 3.58 -9.96
N VAL A 347 -23.60 2.36 -10.24
CA VAL A 347 -22.86 1.16 -9.84
C VAL A 347 -22.61 0.30 -11.07
N TRP A 348 -21.34 0.07 -11.36
CA TRP A 348 -20.88 -0.82 -12.42
C TRP A 348 -20.22 -2.04 -11.78
N ARG A 349 -20.88 -3.19 -11.89
CA ARG A 349 -20.43 -4.49 -11.34
C ARG A 349 -20.38 -5.52 -12.46
N PRO A 350 -19.38 -5.46 -13.35
CA PRO A 350 -19.19 -6.52 -14.32
C PRO A 350 -18.87 -7.82 -13.58
N MET A 351 -19.20 -8.97 -14.17
CA MET A 351 -18.73 -10.26 -13.65
C MET A 351 -17.20 -10.23 -13.60
N GLY A 352 -16.62 -10.45 -12.42
CA GLY A 352 -15.17 -10.40 -12.19
C GLY A 352 -14.79 -9.79 -10.84
N ASN A 353 -13.55 -9.29 -10.77
CA ASN A 353 -12.91 -8.89 -9.51
C ASN A 353 -13.19 -7.44 -9.10
N TYR A 354 -13.99 -6.67 -9.84
CA TYR A 354 -14.16 -5.25 -9.60
C TYR A 354 -15.63 -4.82 -9.49
N ALA A 355 -15.86 -3.87 -8.60
CA ALA A 355 -17.04 -3.02 -8.58
C ALA A 355 -16.60 -1.55 -8.62
N VAL A 356 -17.33 -0.74 -9.37
CA VAL A 356 -17.12 0.71 -9.42
C VAL A 356 -18.39 1.40 -8.96
N VAL A 357 -18.26 2.25 -7.95
CA VAL A 357 -19.32 3.09 -7.43
C VAL A 357 -18.99 4.53 -7.79
N ILE A 358 -19.96 5.24 -8.36
CA ILE A 358 -19.86 6.65 -8.66
C ILE A 358 -20.95 7.34 -7.86
N ALA A 359 -20.59 8.35 -7.08
CA ALA A 359 -21.50 9.25 -6.38
C ALA A 359 -21.40 10.62 -7.06
N PRO A 360 -22.21 10.90 -8.11
CA PRO A 360 -22.02 12.09 -8.93
C PRO A 360 -22.24 13.40 -8.16
N ASN A 361 -23.19 13.41 -7.22
CA ASN A 361 -23.51 14.59 -6.42
C ASN A 361 -22.37 14.95 -5.46
N GLU A 362 -21.79 13.93 -4.81
CA GLU A 362 -20.60 14.08 -3.94
C GLU A 362 -19.30 14.21 -4.73
N ARG A 363 -19.38 14.03 -6.06
CA ARG A 363 -18.23 14.05 -6.97
C ARG A 363 -17.14 13.05 -6.57
N GLN A 364 -17.55 11.85 -6.16
CA GLN A 364 -16.66 10.79 -5.69
C GLN A 364 -16.80 9.51 -6.50
N ILE A 365 -15.73 8.71 -6.53
CA ILE A 365 -15.68 7.38 -7.11
C ILE A 365 -15.04 6.43 -6.11
N ALA A 366 -15.61 5.24 -5.95
CA ALA A 366 -14.97 4.13 -5.26
C ALA A 366 -14.66 2.99 -6.23
N ILE A 367 -13.44 2.48 -6.18
CA ILE A 367 -13.00 1.26 -6.84
C ILE A 367 -12.87 0.19 -5.78
N LEU A 368 -13.59 -0.91 -5.94
CA LEU A 368 -13.60 -2.05 -5.03
C LEU A 368 -13.09 -3.28 -5.79
N GLU A 369 -12.11 -3.96 -5.22
CA GLU A 369 -11.43 -5.11 -5.81
C GLU A 369 -11.51 -6.34 -4.90
N GLY A 370 -11.71 -7.52 -5.48
CA GLY A 370 -11.65 -8.80 -4.76
C GLY A 370 -12.79 -8.91 -3.74
N GLY A 371 -12.46 -9.26 -2.50
CA GLY A 371 -13.46 -9.39 -1.42
C GLY A 371 -14.25 -8.10 -1.14
N TRP A 372 -13.72 -6.93 -1.53
CA TRP A 372 -14.43 -5.66 -1.41
C TRP A 372 -15.66 -5.55 -2.32
N VAL A 373 -15.74 -6.33 -3.40
CA VAL A 373 -16.89 -6.32 -4.29
C VAL A 373 -18.19 -6.63 -3.53
N ASP A 374 -18.14 -7.51 -2.53
CA ASP A 374 -19.31 -7.87 -1.73
C ASP A 374 -19.69 -6.77 -0.71
N ALA A 375 -18.72 -5.95 -0.30
CA ALA A 375 -18.92 -4.81 0.59
C ALA A 375 -19.41 -3.54 -0.15
N THR A 376 -19.83 -3.63 -1.42
CA THR A 376 -20.28 -2.48 -2.22
C THR A 376 -21.34 -1.63 -1.51
N VAL A 377 -22.32 -2.26 -0.84
CA VAL A 377 -23.37 -1.53 -0.11
C VAL A 377 -22.81 -0.79 1.09
N SER A 378 -21.97 -1.44 1.90
CA SER A 378 -21.34 -0.80 3.06
C SER A 378 -20.45 0.38 2.66
N VAL A 379 -19.71 0.26 1.54
CA VAL A 379 -18.91 1.38 1.01
C VAL A 379 -19.80 2.53 0.54
N MET A 380 -20.94 2.26 -0.11
CA MET A 380 -21.90 3.30 -0.47
C MET A 380 -22.47 4.01 0.77
N GLN A 381 -22.76 3.29 1.85
CA GLN A 381 -23.22 3.90 3.12
C GLN A 381 -22.16 4.87 3.67
N LEU A 382 -20.91 4.43 3.74
CA LEU A 382 -19.81 5.30 4.19
C LEU A 382 -19.62 6.53 3.31
N MET A 383 -19.82 6.42 1.99
CA MET A 383 -19.79 7.57 1.09
C MET A 383 -20.98 8.51 1.30
N ALA A 384 -22.17 7.98 1.61
CA ALA A 384 -23.38 8.76 1.82
C ALA A 384 -23.34 9.58 3.12
N GLU A 385 -22.76 9.02 4.19
CA GLU A 385 -22.59 9.70 5.47
C GLU A 385 -21.66 10.93 5.38
N GLY A 386 -20.86 11.02 4.33
CA GLY A 386 -19.91 12.09 4.11
C GLY A 386 -18.78 12.12 5.14
N PRO A 387 -17.84 13.07 5.03
CA PRO A 387 -16.85 13.27 6.08
C PRO A 387 -17.57 13.78 7.32
N ARG A 388 -17.80 12.89 8.31
CA ARG A 388 -18.23 13.31 9.65
C ARG A 388 -17.22 14.34 10.14
N VAL A 389 -17.61 15.60 10.18
CA VAL A 389 -16.82 16.65 10.84
C VAL A 389 -16.95 16.31 12.32
N SER A 390 -16.01 15.52 12.85
CA SER A 390 -15.92 15.34 14.29
C SER A 390 -15.70 16.73 14.90
N PRO A 391 -16.56 17.17 15.84
CA PRO A 391 -16.43 18.47 16.49
C PRO A 391 -15.10 18.63 17.23
#